data_AF-A0A382RLQ0-F1
#
_entry.id   AF-A0A382RLQ0-F1
#
_cell.length_a   1.000
_cell.length_b   1.000
_cell.length_c   1.000
_cell.angle_alpha   90.00
_cell.angle_beta   90.00
_cell.angle_gamma   90.00
#
_symmetry.space_group_name_H-M   'P 1'
#
loop_
_entity.id
_entity.type
_entity.pdbx_description
1 polymer ?
#
loop_
_entity_poly.entity_id
_entity_poly.type
_entity_poly.pdbx_seq_one_letter_code
_entity_poly.pdbx_strand_id
1 'polypeptide(L)'
;LQFMTEDVIMRDVVGHPEAMRGHQSIIDFWGDFAGRLRVPVEDLYSSENGVVVLWMAYGRIPDDASENAGKWSCGEGMSRLEFKDGKVCLEVDYWHGSQGICDDWQEHFARRQAMPRRQRGAITGA
;
A
#
# COMPACT_ATOMS: atom_id res chain seq x y z
N LEU A 1 -1.65 -13.19 -10.42
CA LEU A 1 -2.17 -12.73 -9.13
C LEU A 1 -3.04 -13.83 -8.51
N GLN A 2 -2.43 -14.82 -7.82
CA GLN A 2 -3.12 -16.07 -7.46
C GLN A 2 -4.22 -15.93 -6.39
N PHE A 3 -4.19 -14.84 -5.61
CA PHE A 3 -5.12 -14.56 -4.52
C PHE A 3 -6.32 -13.70 -4.94
N MET A 4 -6.38 -13.31 -6.22
CA MET A 4 -7.41 -12.47 -6.80
C MET A 4 -8.24 -13.26 -7.81
N THR A 5 -9.52 -12.93 -7.96
CA THR A 5 -10.33 -13.45 -9.07
C THR A 5 -9.81 -12.93 -10.40
N GLU A 6 -10.08 -13.62 -11.51
CA GLU A 6 -9.62 -13.19 -12.85
C GLU A 6 -10.22 -11.84 -13.28
N ASP A 7 -11.45 -11.59 -12.81
CA ASP A 7 -12.25 -10.38 -13.04
C ASP A 7 -12.09 -9.31 -11.95
N VAL A 8 -11.07 -9.43 -11.09
CA VAL A 8 -10.83 -8.52 -9.96
C VAL A 8 -10.86 -7.06 -10.40
N ILE A 9 -11.42 -6.22 -9.54
CA ILE A 9 -11.43 -4.77 -9.71
C ILE A 9 -10.51 -4.17 -8.65
N MET A 10 -9.57 -3.32 -9.08
CA MET A 10 -8.76 -2.52 -8.17
C MET A 10 -9.06 -1.04 -8.42
N ARG A 11 -9.25 -0.28 -7.34
CA ARG A 11 -9.43 1.16 -7.39
C ARG A 11 -8.47 1.84 -6.42
N ASP A 12 -7.44 2.47 -6.94
CA ASP A 12 -6.69 3.47 -6.18
C ASP A 12 -7.39 4.82 -6.32
N VAL A 13 -8.10 5.23 -5.26
CA VAL A 13 -8.97 6.41 -5.29
C VAL A 13 -8.22 7.70 -5.58
N VAL A 14 -6.93 7.77 -5.25
CA VAL A 14 -6.11 8.98 -5.39
C VAL A 14 -5.05 8.82 -6.48
N GLY A 15 -4.48 7.63 -6.65
CA GLY A 15 -3.37 7.37 -7.56
C GLY A 15 -3.77 6.92 -8.97
N HIS A 16 -5.04 6.59 -9.23
CA HIS A 16 -5.48 6.21 -10.58
C HIS A 16 -6.91 6.71 -10.89
N PRO A 17 -7.14 7.39 -12.03
CA PRO A 17 -8.43 8.03 -12.30
C PRO A 17 -9.58 7.04 -12.50
N GLU A 18 -9.29 5.86 -13.04
CA GLU A 18 -10.27 4.83 -13.39
C GLU A 18 -10.03 3.53 -12.60
N ALA A 19 -11.04 2.68 -12.49
CA ALA A 19 -10.84 1.35 -11.90
C ALA A 19 -10.05 0.44 -12.87
N MET A 20 -9.00 -0.21 -12.35
CA MET A 20 -8.30 -1.29 -13.02
C MET A 20 -9.15 -2.56 -12.98
N ARG A 21 -9.21 -3.28 -14.10
CA ARG A 21 -10.03 -4.48 -14.27
C ARG A 21 -9.21 -5.65 -14.79
N GLY A 22 -9.26 -6.76 -14.05
CA GLY A 22 -8.52 -7.98 -14.35
C GLY A 22 -7.00 -7.84 -14.12
N HIS A 23 -6.31 -8.98 -14.17
CA HIS A 23 -4.90 -9.05 -13.75
C HIS A 23 -3.97 -8.20 -14.59
N GLN A 24 -4.20 -8.10 -15.90
CA GLN A 24 -3.29 -7.39 -16.80
C GLN A 24 -3.21 -5.90 -16.46
N SER A 25 -4.34 -5.23 -16.24
CA SER A 25 -4.33 -3.80 -15.92
C SER A 25 -3.66 -3.50 -14.58
N ILE A 26 -3.83 -4.37 -13.58
CA ILE A 26 -3.15 -4.26 -12.27
C ILE A 26 -1.64 -4.47 -12.45
N ILE A 27 -1.23 -5.43 -13.27
CA ILE A 27 0.19 -5.68 -13.58
C ILE A 27 0.79 -4.48 -14.32
N ASP A 28 0.10 -3.92 -15.30
CA ASP A 28 0.59 -2.78 -16.07
C ASP A 28 0.78 -1.55 -15.17
N PHE A 29 -0.12 -1.34 -14.19
CA PHE A 29 0.00 -0.23 -13.24
C PHE A 29 1.11 -0.42 -12.20
N TRP A 30 1.19 -1.60 -11.57
CA TRP A 30 2.16 -1.85 -10.49
C TRP A 30 3.51 -2.40 -10.97
N GLY A 31 3.63 -2.79 -12.23
CA GLY A 31 4.80 -3.47 -12.79
C GLY A 31 6.10 -2.72 -12.53
N ASP A 32 6.09 -1.40 -12.69
CA ASP A 32 7.26 -0.55 -12.46
C ASP A 32 7.72 -0.52 -10.99
N PHE A 33 6.80 -0.76 -10.06
CA PHE A 33 7.07 -0.81 -8.63
C PHE A 33 7.42 -2.22 -8.14
N ALA A 34 7.24 -3.25 -8.98
CA ALA A 34 7.52 -4.63 -8.63
C ALA A 34 8.97 -4.79 -8.14
N GLY A 35 9.13 -5.45 -6.99
CA GLY A 35 10.43 -5.63 -6.34
C GLY A 35 10.93 -4.43 -5.51
N ARG A 36 10.46 -3.21 -5.78
CA ARG A 36 10.85 -1.97 -5.08
C ARG A 36 9.81 -1.46 -4.08
N LEU A 37 8.61 -2.03 -4.07
CA LEU A 37 7.55 -1.69 -3.13
C LEU A 37 7.53 -2.67 -1.94
N ARG A 38 7.29 -2.15 -0.73
CA ARG A 38 6.94 -2.92 0.47
C ARG A 38 5.68 -2.32 1.08
N VAL A 39 4.69 -3.16 1.38
CA VAL A 39 3.42 -2.73 1.99
C VAL A 39 3.13 -3.54 3.25
N PRO A 40 3.84 -3.29 4.37
CA PRO A 40 3.54 -3.97 5.62
C PRO A 40 2.17 -3.55 6.17
N VAL A 41 1.45 -4.55 6.69
CA VAL A 41 0.17 -4.34 7.38
C VAL A 41 0.42 -3.75 8.76
N GLU A 42 -0.17 -2.59 9.02
CA GLU A 42 -0.21 -1.97 10.35
C GLU A 42 -1.33 -2.56 11.21
N ASP A 43 -2.48 -2.83 10.60
CA ASP A 43 -3.67 -3.32 11.30
C ASP A 43 -4.66 -3.98 10.34
N LEU A 44 -5.51 -4.86 10.87
CA LEU A 44 -6.49 -5.58 10.05
C LEU A 44 -7.81 -5.75 10.81
N TYR A 45 -8.89 -5.40 10.14
CA TYR A 45 -10.26 -5.52 10.63
C TYR A 45 -11.05 -6.39 9.64
N SER A 46 -11.70 -7.42 10.14
CA SER A 46 -12.51 -8.32 9.31
C SER A 46 -13.97 -8.30 9.74
N SER A 47 -14.86 -8.47 8.77
CA SER A 47 -16.28 -8.74 8.98
C SER A 47 -16.73 -9.84 8.02
N GLU A 48 -17.98 -10.27 8.11
CA GLU A 48 -18.59 -11.17 7.14
C GLU A 48 -18.60 -10.59 5.71
N ASN A 49 -18.54 -9.26 5.58
CA ASN A 49 -18.66 -8.56 4.30
C ASN A 49 -17.30 -8.19 3.67
N GLY A 50 -16.17 -8.49 4.32
CA GLY A 50 -14.84 -8.17 3.81
C GLY A 50 -13.83 -7.78 4.88
N VAL A 51 -12.70 -7.27 4.41
CA VAL A 51 -11.55 -6.90 5.24
C VAL A 51 -11.17 -5.45 4.98
N VAL A 52 -10.81 -4.74 6.04
CA VAL A 52 -10.14 -3.45 5.98
C VAL A 52 -8.72 -3.63 6.51
N VAL A 53 -7.74 -3.16 5.74
CA VAL A 53 -6.31 -3.24 6.08
C VAL A 53 -5.78 -1.82 6.21
N LEU A 54 -5.15 -1.50 7.34
CA LEU A 54 -4.31 -0.30 7.47
C LEU A 54 -2.88 -0.68 7.14
N TRP A 55 -2.18 0.15 6.38
CA TRP A 55 -0.84 -0.19 5.91
C TRP A 55 0.05 1.05 5.78
N MET A 56 1.36 0.79 5.80
CA MET A 56 2.38 1.70 5.29
C MET A 56 2.81 1.20 3.91
N ALA A 57 3.09 2.10 2.98
CA ALA A 57 3.76 1.79 1.72
C ALA A 57 5.16 2.40 1.71
N TYR A 58 6.13 1.63 1.24
CA TYR A 58 7.52 2.03 1.10
C TYR A 58 7.98 1.74 -0.33
N GLY A 59 8.24 2.79 -1.10
CA GLY A 59 8.82 2.69 -2.45
C GLY A 59 10.31 3.00 -2.40
N ARG A 60 11.16 2.05 -2.81
CA ARG A 60 12.60 2.28 -2.92
C ARG A 60 12.88 3.25 -4.06
N ILE A 61 13.55 4.35 -3.72
CA ILE A 61 14.00 5.37 -4.65
C ILE A 61 15.14 4.77 -5.48
N PRO A 62 15.09 4.85 -6.83
CA PRO A 62 16.12 4.31 -7.69
C PRO A 62 17.54 4.76 -7.30
N ASP A 63 18.51 3.87 -7.44
CA ASP A 63 19.91 4.14 -7.08
C ASP A 63 20.56 5.20 -8.00
N ASP A 64 19.95 5.50 -9.15
CA ASP A 64 20.37 6.53 -10.12
C ASP A 64 19.64 7.87 -9.96
N ALA A 65 18.77 8.01 -8.95
CA ALA A 65 18.11 9.28 -8.66
C ALA A 65 19.12 10.34 -8.20
N SER A 66 18.89 11.62 -8.57
CA SER A 66 19.76 12.73 -8.16
C SER A 66 19.67 13.05 -6.66
N GLU A 67 18.55 12.72 -6.02
CA GLU A 67 18.28 12.98 -4.61
C GLU A 67 17.70 11.72 -3.95
N ASN A 68 18.12 11.44 -2.72
CA ASN A 68 17.61 10.33 -1.91
C ASN A 68 17.76 8.93 -2.55
N ALA A 69 18.67 8.77 -3.50
CA ALA A 69 18.98 7.49 -4.14
C ALA A 69 19.21 6.38 -3.10
N GLY A 70 18.59 5.23 -3.33
CA GLY A 70 18.68 4.06 -2.46
C GLY A 70 17.85 4.14 -1.16
N LYS A 71 17.32 5.32 -0.80
CA LYS A 71 16.40 5.49 0.33
C LYS A 71 14.98 5.04 -0.02
N TRP A 72 14.07 5.16 0.94
CA TRP A 72 12.68 4.75 0.82
C TRP A 72 11.74 5.93 1.02
N SER A 73 10.95 6.25 -0.01
CA SER A 73 9.78 7.10 0.14
C SER A 73 8.71 6.31 0.89
N CYS A 74 8.14 6.89 1.94
CA CYS A 74 7.12 6.24 2.75
C CYS A 74 5.82 7.04 2.77
N GLY A 75 4.72 6.34 3.01
CA GLY A 75 3.44 6.94 3.33
C GLY A 75 2.45 5.88 3.79
N GLU A 76 1.22 6.30 4.08
CA GLU A 76 0.21 5.44 4.70
C GLU A 76 -1.12 5.45 3.93
N GLY A 77 -1.91 4.43 4.19
CA GLY A 77 -3.23 4.33 3.61
C GLY A 77 -4.04 3.19 4.22
N MET A 78 -5.17 2.94 3.59
CA MET A 78 -5.99 1.77 3.89
C MET A 78 -6.53 1.14 2.62
N SER A 79 -6.73 -0.17 2.66
CA SER A 79 -7.42 -0.93 1.61
C SER A 79 -8.70 -1.51 2.18
N ARG A 80 -9.79 -1.42 1.42
CA ARG A 80 -10.97 -2.26 1.59
C ARG A 80 -10.89 -3.40 0.60
N LEU A 81 -11.00 -4.63 1.10
CA LEU A 81 -10.98 -5.86 0.32
C LEU A 81 -12.32 -6.59 0.44
N GLU A 82 -12.88 -6.99 -0.69
CA GLU A 82 -14.02 -7.91 -0.76
C GLU A 82 -13.61 -9.22 -1.40
N PHE A 83 -14.33 -10.29 -1.03
CA PHE A 83 -13.96 -11.65 -1.39
C PHE A 83 -15.10 -12.38 -2.10
N LYS A 84 -14.72 -13.18 -3.09
CA LYS A 84 -15.59 -14.13 -3.79
C LYS A 84 -14.83 -15.45 -3.92
N ASP A 85 -15.43 -16.54 -3.46
CA ASP A 85 -14.84 -17.89 -3.49
C ASP A 85 -13.44 -17.96 -2.86
N GLY A 86 -13.24 -17.22 -1.76
CA GLY A 86 -11.97 -17.15 -1.02
C GLY A 86 -10.86 -16.33 -1.70
N LYS A 87 -11.17 -15.62 -2.80
CA LYS A 87 -10.24 -14.74 -3.52
C LYS A 87 -10.72 -13.29 -3.45
N VAL A 88 -9.77 -12.35 -3.49
CA VAL A 88 -10.10 -10.92 -3.58
C VAL A 88 -10.77 -10.64 -4.93
N CYS A 89 -11.97 -10.07 -4.91
CA CYS A 89 -12.70 -9.66 -6.12
C CYS A 89 -12.78 -8.13 -6.27
N LEU A 90 -12.62 -7.39 -5.17
CA LEU A 90 -12.53 -5.93 -5.16
C LEU A 90 -11.46 -5.49 -4.16
N GLU A 91 -10.60 -4.59 -4.60
CA GLU A 91 -9.68 -3.82 -3.76
C GLU A 91 -9.94 -2.32 -3.99
N VAL A 92 -10.14 -1.57 -2.91
CA VAL A 92 -10.24 -0.11 -2.95
C VAL A 92 -9.20 0.48 -2.01
N ASP A 93 -8.22 1.17 -2.59
CA ASP A 93 -7.13 1.82 -1.88
C ASP A 93 -7.44 3.29 -1.65
N TYR A 94 -7.24 3.71 -0.41
CA TYR A 94 -7.31 5.08 0.06
C TYR A 94 -5.92 5.49 0.49
N TRP A 95 -5.14 5.99 -0.46
CA TRP A 95 -3.82 6.56 -0.18
C TRP A 95 -3.97 7.90 0.55
N HIS A 96 -3.37 8.02 1.73
CA HIS A 96 -3.40 9.27 2.47
C HIS A 96 -2.37 10.27 1.94
N GLY A 97 -1.18 9.79 1.54
CA GLY A 97 -0.09 10.64 1.09
C GLY A 97 1.27 10.23 1.62
N SER A 98 2.31 10.91 1.13
CA SER A 98 3.69 10.74 1.61
C SER A 98 3.82 11.19 3.08
N GLN A 99 4.57 10.42 3.85
CA GLN A 99 4.99 10.71 5.24
C GLN A 99 6.51 10.98 5.31
N GLY A 100 7.16 11.21 4.17
CA GLY A 100 8.59 11.52 4.08
C GLY A 100 9.46 10.41 3.50
N ILE A 101 10.74 10.45 3.87
CA ILE A 101 11.80 9.57 3.35
C ILE A 101 12.54 8.94 4.53
N CYS A 102 12.88 7.66 4.43
CA CYS A 102 13.66 6.94 5.44
C CYS A 102 14.78 6.12 4.81
N ASP A 103 15.84 5.86 5.59
CA ASP A 103 16.99 5.08 5.13
C ASP A 103 16.70 3.57 5.12
N ASP A 104 15.95 3.08 6.12
CA ASP A 104 15.56 1.68 6.26
C ASP A 104 14.05 1.56 6.57
N TRP A 105 13.32 0.86 5.70
CA TRP A 105 11.88 0.70 5.83
C TRP A 105 11.49 -0.21 7.02
N GLN A 106 12.29 -1.22 7.36
CA GLN A 106 12.02 -2.14 8.46
C GLN A 106 12.21 -1.43 9.79
N GLU A 107 13.30 -0.68 9.93
CA GLU A 107 13.55 0.12 11.14
C GLU A 107 12.46 1.20 11.30
N HIS A 108 12.12 1.90 10.22
CA HIS A 108 11.05 2.90 10.26
C HIS A 108 9.72 2.28 10.70
N PHE A 109 9.33 1.15 10.11
CA PHE A 109 8.08 0.48 10.44
C PHE A 109 8.09 -0.03 11.88
N ALA A 110 9.19 -0.62 12.36
CA ALA A 110 9.33 -1.08 13.74
C ALA A 110 9.20 0.07 14.75
N ARG A 111 9.82 1.23 14.49
CA ARG A 111 9.68 2.42 15.33
C ARG A 111 8.23 2.91 15.39
N ARG A 112 7.54 2.90 14.25
CA ARG A 112 6.12 3.25 14.18
C ARG A 112 5.24 2.26 14.95
N GLN A 113 5.51 0.97 14.86
CA GLN A 113 4.80 -0.07 15.62
C GLN A 113 5.04 0.06 17.14
N ALA A 114 6.17 0.63 17.57
CA ALA A 114 6.41 0.92 18.98
C ALA A 114 5.62 2.14 19.51
N MET A 115 5.10 3.00 18.62
CA MET A 115 4.32 4.17 19.02
C MET A 115 2.92 3.77 19.53
N PRO A 116 2.35 4.50 20.50
CA PRO A 116 0.92 4.42 20.84
C PRO A 116 0.04 4.62 19.59
N ARG A 117 -1.03 3.83 19.44
CA ARG A 117 -1.95 3.91 18.27
C ARG A 117 -2.41 5.34 17.95
N ARG A 118 -2.79 6.13 18.96
CA ARG A 118 -3.23 7.52 18.81
C ARG A 118 -2.16 8.46 18.20
N GLN A 119 -0.90 8.06 18.21
CA GLN A 119 0.23 8.81 17.65
C GLN A 119 0.62 8.32 16.25
N ARG A 120 0.14 7.15 15.81
CA ARG A 120 0.46 6.62 14.48
C ARG A 120 -0.23 7.38 13.36
N GLY A 121 -1.50 7.76 13.56
CA GLY A 121 -2.23 8.64 12.63
C GLY A 121 -1.97 10.14 12.81
N ALA A 122 -1.06 10.53 13.71
CA ALA A 122 -0.64 11.92 13.79
C ALA A 122 0.31 12.16 12.62
N ILE A 123 -0.18 12.86 11.59
CA ILE A 123 0.59 13.27 10.41
C ILE A 123 1.87 13.95 10.88
N THR A 124 3.00 13.24 10.84
CA THR A 124 4.30 13.86 10.93
C THR A 124 4.71 14.12 9.50
N GLY A 125 4.46 15.35 9.04
CA GLY A 125 5.24 15.87 7.93
C GLY A 125 6.71 15.63 8.25
N ALA A 126 7.44 15.13 7.25
CA ALA A 126 8.87 14.87 7.28
C ALA A 126 9.68 15.88 8.12
#